data_AF-U6G599-F1
#
_entry.id   AF-U6G599-F1
#
_cell.length_a   1.000
_cell.length_b   1.000
_cell.length_c   1.000
_cell.angle_alpha   90.00
_cell.angle_beta   90.00
_cell.angle_gamma   90.00
#
_symmetry.space_group_name_H-M   'P 1'
#
loop_
_entity.id
_entity.type
_entity.pdbx_description
1 polymer ?
#
loop_
_entity_poly.entity_id
_entity_poly.type
_entity_poly.pdbx_seq_one_letter_code
_entity_poly.pdbx_strand_id
1 'polypeptide(L)'
;MQFDSENVTSVEVNLEEAELKEKGLEKQLEGKTFDVITRILKSLIGKSVIVPGDFKSVKNQYGITCSYRAQSGHLYPLNRSFLFIVKPVIFVRFEDVVSVEFSRTGASTTNRFFAFTVSCRGGVEHEFTSIDRNEYAPLVEFLTQRGIRIKNAEKSNAQRTSGLEEAEIQTDEDDDDYGGEEESETDEDFEDEEDDEESEASGGESNEEDGKKDKKRKHKHKKDKKEKKKHKK
;
A
#
# COMPACT_ATOMS: atom_id res chain seq x y z
N MET A 1 -10.16 -2.90 18.30
CA MET A 1 -9.72 -3.97 19.22
C MET A 1 -8.93 -4.96 18.37
N GLN A 2 -7.82 -5.47 18.87
CA GLN A 2 -7.04 -6.50 18.21
C GLN A 2 -7.09 -7.75 19.07
N PHE A 3 -7.43 -8.88 18.45
CA PHE A 3 -7.52 -10.18 19.12
C PHE A 3 -6.54 -11.12 18.44
N ASP A 4 -5.99 -12.05 19.22
CA ASP A 4 -5.29 -13.21 18.69
C ASP A 4 -6.29 -14.14 17.98
N SER A 5 -5.92 -14.69 16.82
CA SER A 5 -6.78 -15.55 16.02
C SER A 5 -7.02 -16.93 16.64
N GLU A 6 -6.14 -17.36 17.53
CA GLU A 6 -6.17 -18.69 18.17
C GLU A 6 -6.74 -18.65 19.59
N ASN A 7 -6.90 -17.46 20.17
CA ASN A 7 -7.42 -17.34 21.53
C ASN A 7 -8.92 -17.68 21.58
N VAL A 8 -9.26 -18.69 22.40
CA VAL A 8 -10.62 -19.17 22.65
C VAL A 8 -11.08 -18.67 24.01
N THR A 9 -12.30 -18.16 24.08
CA THR A 9 -12.94 -17.72 25.33
C THR A 9 -14.28 -18.42 25.49
N SER A 10 -14.60 -18.81 26.72
CA SER A 10 -15.93 -19.28 27.12
C SER A 10 -16.53 -18.29 28.12
N VAL A 11 -17.76 -17.84 27.86
CA VAL A 11 -18.48 -16.87 28.69
C VAL A 11 -19.86 -17.42 29.02
N GLU A 12 -20.20 -17.45 30.30
CA GLU A 12 -21.57 -17.63 30.75
C GLU A 12 -22.27 -16.28 30.84
N VAL A 13 -23.36 -16.13 30.10
CA VAL A 13 -24.14 -14.90 30.03
C VAL A 13 -25.07 -14.84 31.24
N ASN A 14 -24.84 -13.87 32.11
CA ASN A 14 -25.66 -13.64 33.30
C ASN A 14 -26.98 -12.90 32.96
N LEU A 15 -27.88 -13.58 32.26
CA LEU A 15 -29.23 -13.11 31.92
C LEU A 15 -30.25 -14.22 32.17
N GLU A 16 -31.50 -13.84 32.44
CA GLU A 16 -32.61 -14.80 32.54
C GLU A 16 -32.99 -15.38 31.17
N GLU A 17 -33.61 -16.57 31.15
CA GLU A 17 -33.96 -17.27 29.91
C GLU A 17 -34.90 -16.48 29.00
N ALA A 18 -35.79 -15.67 29.58
CA ALA A 18 -36.69 -14.80 28.82
C ALA A 18 -35.92 -13.73 28.04
N GLU A 19 -34.93 -13.09 28.68
CA GLU A 19 -34.11 -12.04 28.07
C GLU A 19 -33.10 -12.62 27.07
N LEU A 20 -32.57 -13.82 27.32
CA LEU A 20 -31.70 -14.54 26.39
C LEU A 20 -32.42 -14.84 25.07
N LYS A 21 -33.68 -15.28 25.16
CA LYS A 21 -34.50 -15.60 23.98
C LYS A 21 -34.85 -14.35 23.18
N GLU A 22 -35.16 -13.24 23.86
CA GLU A 22 -35.40 -11.95 23.21
C GLU A 22 -34.15 -11.46 22.45
N LYS A 23 -32.98 -11.65 23.06
CA LYS A 23 -31.68 -11.21 22.53
C LYS A 23 -31.04 -12.20 21.56
N GLY A 24 -31.60 -13.40 21.40
CA GLY A 24 -31.06 -14.46 20.53
C GLY A 24 -29.67 -14.94 20.95
N LEU A 25 -29.38 -14.97 22.25
CA LEU A 25 -28.10 -15.43 22.80
C LEU A 25 -28.26 -16.78 23.52
N GLU A 26 -27.21 -17.59 23.47
CA GLU A 26 -27.09 -18.81 24.27
C GLU A 26 -26.57 -18.46 25.68
N LYS A 27 -26.97 -19.24 26.69
CA LYS A 27 -26.53 -19.03 28.08
C LYS A 27 -25.01 -19.23 28.24
N GLN A 28 -24.43 -20.15 27.50
CA GLN A 28 -22.99 -20.36 27.41
C GLN A 28 -22.54 -20.12 25.98
N LEU A 29 -21.57 -19.23 25.79
CA LEU A 29 -20.97 -18.93 24.50
C LEU A 29 -19.51 -19.34 24.55
N GLU A 30 -19.13 -20.27 23.68
CA GLU A 30 -17.76 -20.72 23.53
C GLU A 30 -17.30 -20.57 22.08
N GLY A 31 -16.07 -20.11 21.89
CA GLY A 31 -15.45 -20.00 20.58
C GLY A 31 -14.27 -19.05 20.57
N LYS A 32 -13.84 -18.68 19.37
CA LYS A 32 -12.77 -17.68 19.21
C LYS A 32 -13.20 -16.37 19.87
N THR A 33 -12.28 -15.73 20.58
CA THR A 33 -12.56 -14.55 21.40
C THR A 33 -13.22 -13.43 20.60
N PHE A 34 -12.76 -13.19 19.36
CA PHE A 34 -13.37 -12.19 18.49
C PHE A 34 -14.81 -12.56 18.08
N ASP A 35 -15.14 -13.84 17.94
CA ASP A 35 -16.47 -14.29 17.55
C ASP A 35 -17.44 -14.16 18.73
N VAL A 36 -17.03 -14.60 19.94
CA VAL A 36 -17.84 -14.46 21.16
C VAL A 36 -18.19 -12.99 21.43
N ILE A 37 -17.21 -12.09 21.38
CA ILE A 37 -17.43 -10.65 21.56
C ILE A 37 -18.34 -10.09 20.47
N THR A 38 -18.14 -10.50 19.22
CA THR A 38 -18.93 -10.04 18.07
C THR A 38 -20.40 -10.47 18.20
N ARG A 39 -20.68 -11.70 18.64
CA ARG A 39 -22.04 -12.20 18.87
C ARG A 39 -22.75 -11.43 19.98
N ILE A 40 -22.05 -11.20 21.09
CA ILE A 40 -22.58 -10.41 22.22
C ILE A 40 -22.91 -8.98 21.75
N LEU A 41 -21.97 -8.30 21.08
CA LEU A 41 -22.19 -6.93 20.59
C LEU A 41 -23.31 -6.86 19.54
N LYS A 42 -23.39 -7.83 18.63
CA LYS A 42 -24.46 -7.91 17.63
C LYS A 42 -25.83 -8.00 18.29
N SER A 43 -25.96 -8.84 19.31
CA SER A 43 -27.20 -9.01 20.07
C SER A 43 -27.58 -7.76 20.86
N LEU A 44 -26.62 -7.13 21.53
CA LEU A 44 -26.87 -5.93 22.33
C LEU A 44 -27.23 -4.69 21.49
N ILE A 45 -26.57 -4.52 20.34
CA ILE A 45 -26.71 -3.32 19.49
C ILE A 45 -27.81 -3.51 18.44
N GLY A 46 -28.14 -4.75 18.06
CA GLY A 46 -29.09 -5.05 16.99
C GLY A 46 -28.60 -4.65 15.60
N LYS A 47 -27.29 -4.43 15.43
CA LYS A 47 -26.67 -4.08 14.14
C LYS A 47 -25.86 -5.23 13.57
N SER A 48 -25.98 -5.43 12.26
CA SER A 48 -25.18 -6.41 11.54
C SER A 48 -23.69 -6.06 11.58
N VAL A 49 -22.86 -7.07 11.75
CA VAL A 49 -21.41 -6.94 11.74
C VAL A 49 -20.94 -6.88 10.29
N ILE A 50 -20.11 -5.90 9.97
CA ILE A 50 -19.51 -5.78 8.64
C ILE A 50 -18.29 -6.72 8.58
N VAL A 51 -18.33 -7.66 7.65
CA VAL A 51 -17.24 -8.60 7.40
C VAL A 51 -16.56 -8.28 6.06
N PRO A 52 -15.30 -8.71 5.87
CA PRO A 52 -14.65 -8.63 4.56
C PRO A 52 -15.53 -9.22 3.46
N GLY A 53 -15.49 -8.56 2.30
CA GLY A 53 -16.32 -8.88 1.16
C GLY A 53 -15.65 -9.84 0.18
N ASP A 54 -16.08 -9.72 -1.08
CA ASP A 54 -15.61 -10.55 -2.19
C ASP A 54 -14.22 -10.13 -2.70
N PHE A 55 -13.72 -8.97 -2.28
CA PHE A 55 -12.42 -8.47 -2.70
C PHE A 55 -11.28 -9.37 -2.21
N LYS A 56 -10.37 -9.69 -3.13
CA LYS A 56 -9.11 -10.38 -2.85
C LYS A 56 -7.97 -9.61 -3.50
N SER A 57 -6.95 -9.33 -2.70
CA SER A 57 -5.67 -8.80 -3.17
C SER A 57 -4.91 -9.86 -3.96
N VAL A 58 -3.83 -9.45 -4.64
CA VAL A 58 -2.95 -10.39 -5.37
C VAL A 58 -2.38 -11.47 -4.46
N LYS A 59 -2.21 -11.17 -3.17
CA LYS A 59 -1.73 -12.10 -2.14
C LYS A 59 -2.86 -12.92 -1.49
N ASN A 60 -4.05 -12.93 -2.08
CA ASN A 60 -5.26 -13.57 -1.56
C ASN A 60 -5.69 -13.05 -0.16
N GLN A 61 -5.34 -11.80 0.16
CA GLN A 61 -5.71 -11.13 1.41
C GLN A 61 -6.92 -10.21 1.18
N TYR A 62 -7.68 -9.92 2.23
CA TYR A 62 -8.83 -9.01 2.15
C TYR A 62 -8.44 -7.52 2.23
N GLY A 63 -7.21 -7.24 2.64
CA GLY A 63 -6.68 -5.89 2.80
C GLY A 63 -5.48 -5.65 1.91
N ILE A 64 -5.28 -4.40 1.54
CA ILE A 64 -4.16 -3.91 0.74
C ILE A 64 -3.27 -3.07 1.65
N THR A 65 -1.99 -3.40 1.75
CA THR A 65 -1.02 -2.57 2.46
C THR A 65 -0.86 -1.24 1.75
N CYS A 66 -1.02 -0.14 2.48
CA CYS A 66 -0.91 1.21 1.95
C CYS A 66 -0.54 2.20 3.05
N SER A 67 -0.25 3.44 2.66
CA SER A 67 -0.01 4.54 3.57
C SER A 67 -1.13 5.56 3.44
N TYR A 68 -1.65 6.04 4.56
CA TYR A 68 -2.48 7.24 4.58
C TYR A 68 -1.69 8.38 5.21
N ARG A 69 -1.37 9.41 4.41
CA ARG A 69 -0.37 10.42 4.77
C ARG A 69 0.96 9.74 5.15
N ALA A 70 1.51 10.03 6.32
CA ALA A 70 2.76 9.44 6.81
C ALA A 70 2.57 8.17 7.65
N GLN A 71 1.36 7.59 7.69
CA GLN A 71 1.04 6.42 8.52
C GLN A 71 0.79 5.19 7.65
N SER A 72 1.50 4.10 7.95
CA SER A 72 1.29 2.80 7.32
C SER A 72 0.05 2.11 7.88
N GLY A 73 -0.66 1.39 7.02
CA GLY A 73 -1.85 0.64 7.38
C GLY A 73 -2.33 -0.27 6.26
N HIS A 74 -3.61 -0.62 6.35
CA HIS A 74 -4.30 -1.53 5.45
C HIS A 74 -5.63 -0.90 5.04
N LEU A 75 -5.85 -0.86 3.73
CA LEU A 75 -7.12 -0.52 3.13
C LEU A 75 -7.90 -1.80 2.86
N TYR A 76 -9.12 -1.88 3.36
CA TYR A 76 -10.06 -2.97 3.15
C TYR A 76 -11.19 -2.49 2.24
N PRO A 77 -11.21 -2.90 0.97
CA PRO A 77 -12.38 -2.77 0.11
C PRO A 77 -13.48 -3.74 0.57
N LEU A 78 -14.50 -3.22 1.24
CA LEU A 78 -15.66 -4.00 1.72
C LEU A 78 -16.80 -3.89 0.70
N ASN A 79 -17.85 -4.70 0.85
CA ASN A 79 -18.95 -4.76 -0.12
C ASN A 79 -19.68 -3.42 -0.37
N ARG A 80 -19.66 -2.51 0.62
CA ARG A 80 -20.38 -1.21 0.55
C ARG A 80 -19.55 -0.02 1.03
N SER A 81 -18.28 -0.21 1.33
CA SER A 81 -17.44 0.82 1.97
C SER A 81 -15.96 0.52 1.84
N PHE A 82 -15.13 1.55 1.93
CA PHE A 82 -13.71 1.43 2.24
C PHE A 82 -13.49 1.58 3.74
N LEU A 83 -12.62 0.73 4.29
CA LEU A 83 -12.15 0.85 5.66
C LEU A 83 -10.62 0.89 5.66
N PHE A 84 -10.02 1.94 6.21
CA PHE A 84 -8.59 1.98 6.47
C PHE A 84 -8.33 1.88 7.98
N ILE A 85 -7.38 1.03 8.34
CA ILE A 85 -6.86 0.83 9.70
C ILE A 85 -5.33 0.81 9.60
N VAL A 86 -4.52 1.25 10.57
CA VAL A 86 -4.80 1.28 12.01
C VAL A 86 -5.09 2.68 12.55
N LYS A 87 -4.37 3.72 12.12
CA LYS A 87 -4.57 5.11 12.58
C LYS A 87 -4.29 6.13 11.45
N PRO A 88 -5.17 7.12 11.22
CA PRO A 88 -6.54 7.20 11.74
C PRO A 88 -7.41 6.08 11.16
N VAL A 89 -8.48 5.69 11.85
CA VAL A 89 -9.48 4.81 11.26
C VAL A 89 -10.33 5.63 10.30
N ILE A 90 -10.37 5.25 9.04
CA ILE A 90 -11.16 5.94 8.00
C ILE A 90 -12.21 4.97 7.49
N PHE A 91 -13.47 5.37 7.55
CA PHE A 91 -14.59 4.57 7.06
C PHE A 91 -15.41 5.41 6.08
N VAL A 92 -15.42 4.99 4.81
CA VAL A 92 -16.09 5.70 3.71
C VAL A 92 -17.09 4.76 3.06
N ARG A 93 -18.37 5.09 3.09
CA ARG A 93 -19.40 4.30 2.39
C ARG A 93 -19.38 4.63 0.90
N PHE A 94 -19.67 3.67 0.05
CA PHE A 94 -19.71 3.88 -1.40
C PHE A 94 -20.77 4.91 -1.82
N GLU A 95 -21.86 5.05 -1.06
CA GLU A 95 -22.89 6.09 -1.27
C GLU A 95 -22.32 7.52 -1.15
N ASP A 96 -21.30 7.68 -0.31
CA ASP A 96 -20.62 8.95 -0.07
C ASP A 96 -19.49 9.18 -1.10
N VAL A 97 -19.11 8.18 -1.91
CA VAL A 97 -18.07 8.30 -2.93
C VAL A 97 -18.62 8.94 -4.19
N VAL A 98 -17.98 10.00 -4.66
CA VAL A 98 -18.30 10.67 -5.94
C VAL A 98 -17.52 10.02 -7.08
N SER A 99 -16.24 9.74 -6.84
CA SER A 99 -15.35 9.12 -7.82
C SER A 99 -14.05 8.70 -7.15
N VAL A 100 -13.33 7.78 -7.79
CA VAL A 100 -12.00 7.36 -7.38
C VAL A 100 -10.98 7.63 -8.49
N GLU A 101 -9.73 7.81 -8.10
CA GLU A 101 -8.64 8.14 -9.00
C GLU A 101 -7.39 7.34 -8.66
N PHE A 102 -6.66 6.95 -9.71
CA PHE A 102 -5.37 6.27 -9.60
C PHE A 102 -4.28 7.15 -10.19
N SER A 103 -3.28 7.50 -9.40
CA SER A 103 -2.14 8.32 -9.85
C SER A 103 -0.81 7.60 -9.59
N ARG A 104 0.19 7.85 -10.43
CA ARG A 104 1.55 7.31 -10.19
C ARG A 104 2.23 8.13 -9.11
N THR A 105 2.88 7.46 -8.17
CA THR A 105 3.56 8.14 -7.05
C THR A 105 5.03 8.38 -7.39
N GLY A 106 5.40 9.63 -7.65
CA GLY A 106 6.80 10.07 -7.81
C GLY A 106 7.32 10.16 -9.25
N ALA A 107 8.44 10.88 -9.43
CA ALA A 107 9.13 11.10 -10.71
C ALA A 107 10.23 10.04 -11.01
N SER A 108 10.29 8.97 -10.21
CA SER A 108 11.34 7.94 -10.32
C SER A 108 10.93 6.80 -11.25
N THR A 109 11.88 6.30 -12.02
CA THR A 109 11.76 5.24 -13.05
C THR A 109 11.22 3.91 -12.52
N THR A 110 11.26 3.65 -11.20
CA THR A 110 10.69 2.44 -10.60
C THR A 110 9.22 2.65 -10.26
N ASN A 111 8.34 2.48 -11.26
CA ASN A 111 6.87 2.50 -11.18
C ASN A 111 6.27 1.38 -10.30
N ARG A 112 6.79 1.16 -9.09
CA ARG A 112 6.38 0.06 -8.21
C ARG A 112 5.09 0.38 -7.45
N PHE A 113 4.85 1.64 -7.14
CA PHE A 113 3.72 2.06 -6.31
C PHE A 113 2.85 3.11 -7.00
N PHE A 114 1.57 3.11 -6.64
CA PHE A 114 0.61 4.13 -7.05
C PHE A 114 -0.12 4.70 -5.82
N ALA A 115 -0.87 5.78 -6.04
CA ALA A 115 -1.78 6.38 -5.09
C ALA A 115 -3.23 6.20 -5.56
N PHE A 116 -4.10 5.93 -4.60
CA PHE A 116 -5.53 5.73 -4.75
C PHE A 116 -6.26 6.83 -4.00
N THR A 117 -6.93 7.71 -4.72
CA THR A 117 -7.66 8.84 -4.16
C THR A 117 -9.15 8.58 -4.23
N VAL A 118 -9.83 8.68 -3.09
CA VAL A 118 -11.28 8.58 -2.97
C VAL A 118 -11.84 9.98 -2.74
N SER A 119 -12.52 10.53 -3.74
CA SER A 119 -13.24 11.81 -3.62
C SER A 119 -14.66 11.54 -3.10
N CYS A 120 -14.99 12.10 -1.95
CA CYS A 120 -16.29 11.97 -1.29
C CYS A 120 -17.17 13.20 -1.53
N ARG A 121 -18.48 13.04 -1.28
CA ARG A 121 -19.44 14.15 -1.25
C ARG A 121 -18.99 15.16 -0.18
N GLY A 122 -19.19 16.45 -0.46
CA GLY A 122 -18.76 17.54 0.43
C GLY A 122 -17.29 17.96 0.27
N GLY A 123 -16.60 17.46 -0.76
CA GLY A 123 -15.23 17.91 -1.10
C GLY A 123 -14.13 17.28 -0.25
N VAL A 124 -14.46 16.26 0.55
CA VAL A 124 -13.46 15.51 1.33
C VAL A 124 -12.77 14.51 0.40
N GLU A 125 -11.44 14.48 0.41
CA GLU A 125 -10.66 13.50 -0.33
C GLU A 125 -9.75 12.70 0.60
N HIS A 126 -9.66 11.39 0.34
CA HIS A 126 -8.77 10.49 1.05
C HIS A 126 -7.80 9.86 0.06
N GLU A 127 -6.52 10.22 0.18
CA GLU A 127 -5.44 9.68 -0.65
C GLU A 127 -4.68 8.58 0.11
N PHE A 128 -4.65 7.39 -0.47
CA PHE A 128 -3.91 6.23 0.01
C PHE A 128 -2.72 5.99 -0.92
N THR A 129 -1.50 6.12 -0.43
CA THR A 129 -0.26 6.00 -1.21
C THR A 129 0.45 4.67 -0.93
N SER A 130 1.58 4.43 -1.60
CA SER A 130 2.42 3.24 -1.42
C SER A 130 1.69 1.91 -1.69
N ILE A 131 0.67 1.91 -2.56
CA ILE A 131 -0.01 0.68 -2.96
C ILE A 131 0.79 0.03 -4.09
N ASP A 132 1.09 -1.26 -3.95
CA ASP A 132 1.84 -2.02 -4.96
C ASP A 132 1.07 -2.06 -6.28
N ARG A 133 1.77 -1.82 -7.40
CA ARG A 133 1.19 -1.81 -8.75
C ARG A 133 0.42 -3.08 -9.09
N ASN A 134 0.82 -4.22 -8.54
CA ASN A 134 0.12 -5.48 -8.78
C ASN A 134 -1.33 -5.44 -8.26
N GLU A 135 -1.61 -4.65 -7.23
CA GLU A 135 -2.95 -4.49 -6.65
C GLU A 135 -3.89 -3.60 -7.50
N TYR A 136 -3.37 -2.99 -8.56
CA TYR A 136 -4.16 -2.13 -9.45
C TYR A 136 -5.29 -2.91 -10.14
N ALA A 137 -4.97 -4.05 -10.77
CA ALA A 137 -5.95 -4.79 -11.56
C ALA A 137 -7.12 -5.35 -10.72
N PRO A 138 -6.87 -6.05 -9.58
CA PRO A 138 -7.96 -6.53 -8.72
C PRO A 138 -8.83 -5.39 -8.17
N LEU A 139 -8.21 -4.25 -7.84
CA LEU A 139 -8.94 -3.11 -7.30
C LEU A 139 -9.83 -2.47 -8.36
N VAL A 140 -9.33 -2.27 -9.59
CA VAL A 140 -10.13 -1.73 -10.70
C VAL A 140 -11.30 -2.66 -11.04
N GLU A 141 -11.08 -3.96 -11.10
CA GLU A 141 -12.14 -4.95 -11.35
C GLU A 141 -13.23 -4.86 -10.27
N PHE A 142 -12.83 -4.88 -9.01
CA PHE A 142 -13.75 -4.78 -7.88
C PHE A 142 -14.58 -3.48 -7.91
N LEU A 143 -13.93 -2.34 -8.16
CA LEU A 143 -14.62 -1.04 -8.23
C LEU A 143 -15.62 -0.99 -9.40
N THR A 144 -15.23 -1.56 -10.54
CA THR A 144 -16.08 -1.63 -11.73
C THR A 144 -17.31 -2.50 -11.49
N GLN A 145 -17.14 -3.67 -10.86
CA GLN A 145 -18.25 -4.55 -10.47
C GLN A 145 -19.21 -3.87 -9.47
N ARG A 146 -18.71 -2.97 -8.62
CA ARG A 146 -19.52 -2.17 -7.69
C ARG A 146 -20.10 -0.90 -8.30
N GLY A 147 -19.80 -0.60 -9.56
CA GLY A 147 -20.30 0.59 -10.26
C GLY A 147 -19.72 1.91 -9.74
N ILE A 148 -18.53 1.89 -9.15
CA ILE A 148 -17.86 3.11 -8.66
C ILE A 148 -17.17 3.81 -9.83
N ARG A 149 -17.40 5.11 -9.99
CA ARG A 149 -16.82 5.92 -11.07
C ARG A 149 -15.30 6.08 -10.90
N ILE A 150 -14.51 5.63 -11.88
CA ILE A 150 -13.04 5.77 -11.91
C ILE A 150 -12.65 6.89 -12.90
N LYS A 151 -12.04 7.98 -12.42
CA LYS A 151 -11.69 9.15 -13.28
C LYS A 151 -10.65 8.83 -14.36
N ASN A 152 -9.68 7.96 -14.08
CA ASN A 152 -8.54 7.71 -14.97
C ASN A 152 -8.70 6.48 -15.88
N ALA A 153 -9.82 5.74 -15.80
CA ALA A 153 -10.10 4.63 -16.71
C ALA A 153 -10.27 5.12 -18.16
N GLU A 154 -10.90 6.28 -18.35
CA GLU A 154 -11.17 6.87 -19.67
C GLU A 154 -9.88 7.35 -20.38
N LYS A 155 -8.92 7.90 -19.62
CA LYS A 155 -7.64 8.38 -20.17
C LYS A 155 -6.76 7.23 -20.66
N SER A 156 -6.80 6.07 -20.00
CA SER A 156 -6.01 4.89 -20.40
C SER A 156 -6.51 4.23 -21.70
N ASN A 157 -7.78 4.45 -22.07
CA ASN A 157 -8.34 3.95 -23.32
C ASN A 157 -8.12 4.95 -24.48
N ALA A 158 -8.19 6.25 -24.20
CA ALA A 158 -7.80 7.28 -25.15
C ALA A 158 -6.30 7.17 -25.52
N GLN A 159 -5.43 6.90 -24.54
CA GLN A 159 -3.99 6.82 -24.76
C GLN A 159 -3.52 5.52 -25.45
N ARG A 160 -4.38 4.50 -25.55
CA ARG A 160 -4.14 3.29 -26.37
C ARG A 160 -4.68 3.40 -27.79
N THR A 161 -5.51 4.40 -28.07
CA THR A 161 -6.11 4.66 -29.39
C THR A 161 -5.52 5.91 -30.06
N SER A 162 -4.83 6.77 -29.31
CA SER A 162 -4.09 7.94 -29.81
C SER A 162 -2.59 7.64 -30.00
N GLY A 163 -2.27 6.49 -30.58
CA GLY A 163 -0.90 6.10 -30.96
C GLY A 163 -0.68 6.01 -32.47
N LEU A 164 -1.64 6.50 -33.28
CA LEU A 164 -1.58 6.43 -34.73
C LEU A 164 -1.84 7.73 -35.50
N GLU A 165 -2.00 8.89 -34.84
CA GLU A 165 -2.13 10.16 -35.56
C GLU A 165 -1.22 11.23 -34.95
N GLU A 166 -0.20 11.57 -35.74
CA GLU A 166 0.50 12.85 -35.85
C GLU A 166 0.55 13.74 -34.60
N ALA A 167 1.67 13.63 -33.88
CA ALA A 167 2.24 14.78 -33.19
C ALA A 167 3.68 14.94 -33.69
N GLU A 168 3.83 15.93 -34.56
CA GLU A 168 5.06 16.52 -35.06
C GLU A 168 6.15 16.54 -33.97
N ILE A 169 7.11 15.62 -34.08
CA ILE A 169 8.41 15.79 -33.44
C ILE A 169 9.13 16.80 -34.32
N GLN A 170 9.23 18.04 -33.85
CA GLN A 170 10.21 19.00 -34.34
C GLN A 170 11.59 18.38 -34.14
N THR A 171 12.09 17.71 -35.18
CA THR A 171 13.51 17.44 -35.33
C THR A 171 14.13 18.69 -35.91
N ASP A 172 14.88 19.42 -35.08
CA ASP A 172 15.79 20.45 -35.56
C ASP A 172 16.68 19.85 -36.64
N GLU A 173 16.66 20.52 -37.79
CA GLU A 173 17.53 20.31 -38.93
C GLU A 173 18.97 20.60 -38.49
N ASP A 174 19.84 19.60 -38.55
CA ASP A 174 21.24 19.80 -38.92
C ASP A 174 21.59 18.74 -39.97
N ASP A 175 21.72 19.28 -41.17
CA ASP A 175 22.13 18.68 -42.43
C ASP A 175 23.66 18.58 -42.44
N ASP A 176 24.20 17.37 -42.51
CA ASP A 176 25.56 17.13 -42.97
C ASP A 176 25.61 15.75 -43.67
N ASP A 177 25.30 15.82 -44.96
CA ASP A 177 25.68 14.91 -46.04
C ASP A 177 27.20 14.63 -46.04
N TYR A 178 27.61 13.37 -45.95
CA TYR A 178 28.81 12.89 -46.64
C TYR A 178 28.76 11.37 -46.83
N GLY A 179 28.66 10.95 -48.09
CA GLY A 179 28.63 9.54 -48.51
C GLY A 179 29.97 8.82 -48.46
N GLY A 180 29.92 7.50 -48.67
CA GLY A 180 31.12 6.67 -48.85
C GLY A 180 30.83 5.20 -48.65
N GLU A 181 30.68 4.49 -49.76
CA GLU A 181 30.51 3.05 -49.89
C GLU A 181 31.78 2.23 -49.51
N GLU A 182 31.53 0.95 -49.20
CA GLU A 182 32.38 -0.25 -49.44
C GLU A 182 33.56 -0.63 -48.52
N GLU A 183 33.43 -1.88 -48.05
CA GLU A 183 34.44 -2.94 -47.87
C GLU A 183 35.68 -2.75 -46.99
N SER A 184 35.85 -3.64 -46.01
CA SER A 184 36.90 -4.68 -46.06
C SER A 184 37.00 -5.48 -44.75
N GLU A 185 37.31 -6.76 -44.94
CA GLU A 185 37.54 -7.81 -43.96
C GLU A 185 38.84 -7.59 -43.17
N THR A 186 38.88 -7.95 -41.89
CA THR A 186 40.04 -8.65 -41.32
C THR A 186 39.69 -9.37 -40.02
N ASP A 187 39.98 -10.66 -40.07
CA ASP A 187 39.92 -11.70 -39.06
C ASP A 187 41.06 -11.54 -38.02
N GLU A 188 41.03 -12.38 -36.98
CA GLU A 188 42.11 -12.79 -36.05
C GLU A 188 41.70 -12.74 -34.56
N ASP A 189 41.05 -13.83 -34.13
CA ASP A 189 41.41 -14.72 -33.01
C ASP A 189 42.05 -14.12 -31.75
N PHE A 190 41.46 -14.38 -30.57
CA PHE A 190 42.16 -15.07 -29.47
C PHE A 190 41.19 -15.65 -28.44
N GLU A 191 41.40 -16.96 -28.20
CA GLU A 191 40.82 -17.91 -27.26
C GLU A 191 40.83 -17.39 -25.79
N ASP A 192 39.71 -17.50 -25.06
CA ASP A 192 39.25 -18.62 -24.23
C ASP A 192 40.04 -18.78 -22.91
N GLU A 193 39.34 -18.68 -21.77
CA GLU A 193 39.48 -19.63 -20.66
C GLU A 193 38.41 -19.38 -19.59
N GLU A 194 37.69 -20.47 -19.34
CA GLU A 194 36.70 -20.76 -18.31
C GLU A 194 37.30 -20.64 -16.89
N ASP A 195 36.48 -20.30 -15.89
CA ASP A 195 36.46 -21.06 -14.63
C ASP A 195 35.15 -20.80 -13.87
N ASP A 196 34.24 -21.77 -14.00
CA ASP A 196 33.14 -22.03 -13.08
C ASP A 196 33.69 -23.01 -12.03
N GLU A 197 33.54 -22.74 -10.73
CA GLU A 197 33.08 -23.78 -9.78
C GLU A 197 32.76 -23.21 -8.38
N GLU A 198 31.54 -23.53 -7.95
CA GLU A 198 31.04 -23.47 -6.57
C GLU A 198 31.82 -24.41 -5.64
N SER A 199 31.81 -24.13 -4.33
CA SER A 199 31.27 -25.06 -3.30
C SER A 199 31.52 -24.59 -1.86
N GLU A 200 30.42 -24.29 -1.17
CA GLU A 200 30.01 -24.74 0.17
C GLU A 200 31.04 -24.97 1.31
N ALA A 201 30.82 -24.30 2.45
CA ALA A 201 31.09 -24.88 3.77
C ALA A 201 30.21 -24.28 4.88
N SER A 202 29.44 -25.14 5.53
CA SER A 202 28.56 -24.87 6.69
C SER A 202 29.34 -24.62 7.99
N GLY A 203 28.68 -23.96 8.97
CA GLY A 203 29.08 -24.11 10.38
C GLY A 203 28.39 -23.19 11.40
N GLY A 204 27.35 -23.71 12.06
CA GLY A 204 27.25 -23.72 13.54
C GLY A 204 26.78 -22.48 14.32
N GLU A 205 25.59 -22.61 14.94
CA GLU A 205 25.03 -21.79 16.03
C GLU A 205 25.93 -21.69 17.27
N SER A 206 25.85 -20.57 18.02
CA SER A 206 25.53 -20.57 19.48
C SER A 206 25.43 -19.16 20.07
N ASN A 207 24.83 -19.14 21.25
CA ASN A 207 24.06 -18.10 21.94
C ASN A 207 24.92 -17.28 22.95
N GLU A 208 24.26 -16.36 23.68
CA GLU A 208 24.63 -15.75 24.98
C GLU A 208 25.11 -14.28 25.06
N GLU A 209 24.94 -13.77 26.29
CA GLU A 209 24.44 -12.46 26.71
C GLU A 209 25.51 -11.40 27.08
N ASP A 210 24.98 -10.18 27.32
CA ASP A 210 25.39 -9.18 28.33
C ASP A 210 26.65 -8.32 28.09
N GLY A 211 26.55 -7.06 28.54
CA GLY A 211 27.72 -6.32 29.01
C GLY A 211 27.86 -4.88 28.52
N LYS A 212 27.19 -3.94 29.19
CA LYS A 212 27.54 -2.51 29.23
C LYS A 212 29.06 -2.27 29.31
N LYS A 213 29.57 -1.25 28.62
CA LYS A 213 30.56 -0.30 29.22
C LYS A 213 30.77 0.99 28.42
N ASP A 214 30.50 2.09 29.12
CA ASP A 214 31.00 3.45 28.93
C ASP A 214 32.47 3.58 28.53
N LYS A 215 32.76 4.48 27.57
CA LYS A 215 33.99 5.31 27.56
C LYS A 215 33.76 6.72 26.98
N LYS A 216 33.34 7.63 27.88
CA LYS A 216 33.94 8.95 28.21
C LYS A 216 34.96 9.59 27.25
N ARG A 217 34.79 10.93 27.09
CA ARG A 217 35.75 12.05 26.84
C ARG A 217 35.81 12.54 25.37
N LYS A 218 35.86 13.84 25.04
CA LYS A 218 36.09 15.10 25.77
C LYS A 218 35.74 16.30 24.86
N HIS A 219 35.17 17.36 25.45
CA HIS A 219 35.35 18.80 25.17
C HIS A 219 35.96 19.28 23.82
N LYS A 220 35.29 20.23 23.16
CA LYS A 220 35.72 21.65 23.22
C LYS A 220 34.66 22.65 22.75
N HIS A 221 34.69 23.76 23.47
CA HIS A 221 33.84 24.95 23.50
C HIS A 221 34.40 26.02 22.56
N LYS A 222 33.54 26.78 21.84
CA LYS A 222 33.61 28.26 21.61
C LYS A 222 32.58 28.63 20.51
N LYS A 223 31.40 29.15 20.84
CA LYS A 223 31.02 30.48 21.38
C LYS A 223 30.93 31.56 20.30
N ASP A 224 29.68 31.99 20.08
CA ASP A 224 29.19 33.13 19.32
C ASP A 224 29.98 34.43 19.51
N LYS A 225 30.04 35.25 18.45
CA LYS A 225 29.87 36.69 18.61
C LYS A 225 29.30 37.39 17.36
N LYS A 226 28.17 38.04 17.63
CA LYS A 226 27.37 39.01 16.89
C LYS A 226 28.15 40.33 16.66
N GLU A 227 28.08 40.93 15.47
CA GLU A 227 27.60 42.32 15.23
C GLU A 227 27.95 42.92 13.84
N LYS A 228 26.89 43.32 13.12
CA LYS A 228 26.64 44.59 12.40
C LYS A 228 27.73 45.25 11.53
N LYS A 229 27.36 45.52 10.26
CA LYS A 229 27.13 46.86 9.64
C LYS A 229 26.84 46.66 8.14
N LYS A 230 25.65 46.96 7.63
CA LYS A 230 25.22 48.23 6.98
C LYS A 230 26.15 48.75 5.86
N HIS A 231 25.53 48.90 4.69
CA HIS A 231 25.69 49.93 3.64
C HIS A 231 26.61 49.67 2.43
N LYS A 232 25.94 49.60 1.27
CA LYS A 232 26.12 50.46 0.06
C LYS A 232 27.28 50.10 -0.87
N LYS A 233 26.95 49.48 -2.01
CA LYS A 233 26.85 50.14 -3.32
C LYS A 233 26.17 49.21 -4.32
#